data_AF-A0A2A5J421-F1
#
_entry.id   AF-A0A2A5J421-F1
#
_cell.length_a   1.000
_cell.length_b   1.000
_cell.length_c   1.000
_cell.angle_alpha   90.00
_cell.angle_beta   90.00
_cell.angle_gamma   90.00
#
_symmetry.space_group_name_H-M   'P 1'
#
loop_
_entity.id
_entity.type
_entity.pdbx_description
1 polymer ?
#
loop_
_entity_poly.entity_id
_entity_poly.type
_entity_poly.pdbx_seq_one_letter_code
_entity_poly.pdbx_strand_id
1 'polypeptide(L)'
;MAAREVGLTSVPVLVRDDTTDDEKTREFERIAHQVVANVSEELTEGDKAAAIVDMLDLGFSATKVSGALTVDRKVVKKAAVAGRSESGRKALDEQLSLDQAVVIAEFEADGNEEAVSELLSIDPDRFDYAASVRRIQTDKRKAREAVETEYTRQGFIVVTQEMLDGLEDWAWHVGTKLVESGEQPSIDEIRARAEHWGVLLTSTDGWAHTETGERLHHNQLAWNTRWRRDAVAEPGAVHFNDVEPRTFWEPQYVCLDLDAAGVEMLYDPKEAADDEAEHATNERRKVRELNLRAEAAAVVRKEFLGKLAAAKTPPKAAARYVATIHAVDASLLSEYRAGDLIPELLKVDSLGRSSAVADLIAKSSEARAQVITLTMVLAAQEGRMAKDSWRSPRANTDRYLAFLAAHGYHLSPVEEVMAGTRDIDTVDLD
;
A
#
# COMPACT_ATOMS: atom_id res chain seq x y z
N MET A 1 27.68 -40.51 11.03
CA MET A 1 27.31 -41.88 10.61
C MET A 1 28.26 -42.44 9.53
N ALA A 2 28.68 -41.66 8.54
CA ALA A 2 29.62 -42.09 7.49
C ALA A 2 30.86 -42.86 8.01
N ALA A 3 31.56 -42.36 9.03
CA ALA A 3 32.75 -43.05 9.58
C ALA A 3 32.46 -44.46 10.14
N ARG A 4 31.23 -44.72 10.63
CA ARG A 4 30.78 -46.05 11.05
C ARG A 4 30.45 -46.95 9.86
N GLU A 5 29.93 -46.40 8.76
CA GLU A 5 29.62 -47.17 7.54
C GLU A 5 30.88 -47.65 6.82
N VAL A 6 31.96 -46.86 6.79
CA VAL A 6 33.26 -47.29 6.25
C VAL A 6 34.12 -48.09 7.23
N GLY A 7 33.58 -48.46 8.40
CA GLY A 7 34.26 -49.35 9.35
C GLY A 7 35.51 -48.76 10.00
N LEU A 8 35.62 -47.43 10.10
CA LEU A 8 36.77 -46.79 10.74
C LEU A 8 36.77 -47.08 12.25
N THR A 9 37.89 -47.63 12.74
CA THR A 9 38.10 -47.94 14.16
C THR A 9 38.44 -46.71 15.02
N SER A 10 38.70 -45.55 14.40
CA SER A 10 38.99 -44.28 15.07
C SER A 10 38.49 -43.10 14.24
N VAL A 11 37.88 -42.12 14.90
CA VAL A 11 37.45 -40.84 14.30
C VAL A 11 38.30 -39.72 14.91
N PRO A 12 39.00 -38.89 14.12
CA PRO A 12 39.70 -37.74 14.65
C PRO A 12 38.68 -36.74 15.21
N VAL A 13 38.85 -36.36 16.48
CA VAL A 13 37.97 -35.42 17.18
C VAL A 13 38.80 -34.23 17.63
N LEU A 14 38.29 -33.02 17.40
CA LEU A 14 38.88 -31.80 17.94
C LEU A 14 38.16 -31.49 19.26
N VAL A 15 38.84 -31.73 20.39
CA VAL A 15 38.33 -31.35 21.71
C VAL A 15 38.77 -29.91 21.98
N ARG A 16 37.81 -29.01 22.21
CA ARG A 16 38.06 -27.63 22.63
C ARG A 16 37.61 -27.49 24.08
N ASP A 17 38.38 -26.77 24.89
CA ASP A 17 37.95 -26.43 26.24
C ASP A 17 36.76 -25.49 26.17
N ASP A 18 35.70 -25.84 26.90
CA ASP A 18 34.53 -25.00 27.08
C ASP A 18 34.87 -23.94 28.14
N THR A 19 35.18 -22.73 27.69
CA THR A 19 35.60 -21.61 28.54
C THR A 19 34.43 -20.74 28.99
N THR A 20 33.20 -21.16 28.73
CA THR A 20 32.01 -20.30 28.84
C THR A 20 31.27 -20.59 30.14
N ASP A 21 31.07 -19.55 30.94
CA ASP A 21 30.54 -19.66 32.31
C ASP A 21 29.01 -19.87 32.38
N ASP A 22 28.28 -19.66 31.28
CA ASP A 22 26.82 -19.78 31.24
C ASP A 22 26.27 -20.48 29.97
N GLU A 23 25.18 -21.22 30.15
CA GLU A 23 24.56 -22.05 29.11
C GLU A 23 24.08 -21.24 27.90
N LYS A 24 23.58 -20.02 28.12
CA LYS A 24 23.05 -19.19 27.03
C LYS A 24 24.18 -18.73 26.11
N THR A 25 25.32 -18.34 26.68
CA THR A 25 26.49 -17.95 25.89
C THR A 25 27.06 -19.14 25.13
N ARG A 26 27.06 -20.36 25.71
CA ARG A 26 27.44 -21.58 24.98
C ARG A 26 26.56 -21.84 23.77
N GLU A 27 25.26 -21.78 23.95
CA GLU A 27 24.32 -22.01 22.86
C GLU A 27 24.44 -20.93 21.77
N PHE A 28 24.62 -19.67 22.16
CA PHE A 28 24.88 -18.58 21.23
C PHE A 28 26.14 -18.81 20.39
N GLU A 29 27.24 -19.22 21.02
CA GLU A 29 28.50 -19.51 20.33
C GLU A 29 28.38 -20.73 19.40
N ARG A 30 27.61 -21.75 19.83
CA ARG A 30 27.30 -22.94 19.01
C ARG A 30 26.53 -22.56 17.75
N ILE A 31 25.45 -21.79 17.89
CA ILE A 31 24.64 -21.31 16.76
C ILE A 31 25.48 -20.43 15.83
N ALA A 32 26.25 -19.48 16.38
CA ALA A 32 27.13 -18.62 15.59
C ALA A 32 28.16 -19.43 14.80
N HIS A 33 28.79 -20.42 15.43
CA HIS A 33 29.73 -21.32 14.76
C HIS A 33 29.04 -22.14 13.66
N GLN A 34 27.82 -22.64 13.89
CA GLN A 34 27.07 -23.41 12.89
C GLN A 34 26.76 -22.56 11.65
N VAL A 35 26.34 -21.30 11.83
CA VAL A 35 26.04 -20.35 10.75
C VAL A 35 27.31 -19.94 10.01
N VAL A 36 28.39 -19.57 10.73
CA VAL A 36 29.63 -19.05 10.11
C VAL A 36 30.42 -20.15 9.42
N ALA A 37 30.55 -21.31 10.04
CA ALA A 37 31.34 -22.40 9.48
C ALA A 37 30.55 -23.25 8.46
N ASN A 38 29.24 -23.04 8.33
CA ASN A 38 28.35 -23.71 7.36
C ASN A 38 28.55 -25.24 7.33
N VAL A 39 28.61 -25.85 8.51
CA VAL A 39 29.16 -27.22 8.73
C VAL A 39 28.11 -28.33 8.53
N SER A 40 26.81 -28.01 8.47
CA SER A 40 25.76 -28.96 8.05
C SER A 40 25.54 -28.89 6.53
N GLU A 41 24.71 -29.78 5.96
CA GLU A 41 24.14 -29.58 4.61
C GLU A 41 23.74 -28.10 4.44
N GLU A 42 24.00 -27.52 3.26
CA GLU A 42 23.98 -26.06 3.02
C GLU A 42 22.80 -25.40 3.72
N LEU A 43 23.07 -24.64 4.78
CA LEU A 43 22.03 -23.90 5.51
C LEU A 43 21.36 -22.94 4.54
N THR A 44 20.04 -23.04 4.45
CA THR A 44 19.24 -22.13 3.65
C THR A 44 19.28 -20.71 4.24
N GLU A 45 18.89 -19.70 3.48
CA GLU A 45 18.82 -18.33 4.01
C GLU A 45 17.71 -18.19 5.08
N GLY A 46 16.63 -18.97 4.97
CA GLY A 46 15.61 -19.14 5.99
C GLY A 46 16.15 -19.76 7.28
N ASP A 47 17.00 -20.78 7.20
CA ASP A 47 17.67 -21.37 8.36
C ASP A 47 18.60 -20.37 9.06
N LYS A 48 19.34 -19.56 8.28
CA LYS A 48 20.19 -18.50 8.84
C LYS A 48 19.37 -17.41 9.53
N ALA A 49 18.22 -17.06 8.98
CA ALA A 49 17.28 -16.14 9.61
C ALA A 49 16.68 -16.71 10.90
N ALA A 50 16.34 -18.00 10.93
CA ALA A 50 15.89 -18.70 12.14
C ALA A 50 17.00 -18.73 13.22
N ALA A 51 18.25 -19.01 12.83
CA ALA A 51 19.38 -18.97 13.75
C ALA A 51 19.60 -17.56 14.37
N ILE A 52 19.38 -16.49 13.59
CA ILE A 52 19.39 -15.12 14.13
C ILE A 52 18.29 -14.93 15.18
N VAL A 53 17.10 -15.47 14.94
CA VAL A 53 15.99 -15.43 15.90
C VAL A 53 16.35 -16.17 17.18
N ASP A 54 16.89 -17.38 17.09
CA ASP A 54 17.31 -18.16 18.25
C ASP A 54 18.34 -17.40 19.10
N MET A 55 19.35 -16.79 18.46
CA MET A 55 20.36 -15.98 19.15
C MET A 55 19.77 -14.77 19.88
N LEU A 56 18.71 -14.15 19.33
CA LEU A 56 18.00 -13.04 19.97
C LEU A 56 17.11 -13.53 21.12
N ASP A 57 16.44 -14.68 20.97
CA ASP A 57 15.54 -15.26 21.97
C ASP A 57 16.29 -15.81 23.20
N LEU A 58 17.58 -16.16 23.04
CA LEU A 58 18.49 -16.38 24.17
C LEU A 58 18.68 -15.12 25.05
N GLY A 59 18.34 -13.94 24.53
CA GLY A 59 18.40 -12.65 25.23
C GLY A 59 19.57 -11.75 24.81
N PHE A 60 20.30 -12.10 23.75
CA PHE A 60 21.41 -11.28 23.26
C PHE A 60 20.94 -10.14 22.35
N SER A 61 21.66 -9.02 22.39
CA SER A 61 21.31 -7.85 21.56
C SER A 61 21.65 -8.08 20.09
N ALA A 62 20.92 -7.42 19.19
CA ALA A 62 21.22 -7.39 17.76
C ALA A 62 22.65 -6.91 17.44
N THR A 63 23.25 -6.08 18.29
CA THR A 63 24.66 -5.67 18.15
C THR A 63 25.61 -6.83 18.40
N LYS A 64 25.34 -7.67 19.41
CA LYS A 64 26.16 -8.85 19.70
C LYS A 64 26.02 -9.91 18.59
N VAL A 65 24.79 -10.15 18.11
CA VAL A 65 24.53 -11.05 16.97
C VAL A 65 25.24 -10.57 15.69
N SER A 66 25.14 -9.27 15.38
CA SER A 66 25.83 -8.63 14.25
C SER A 66 27.34 -8.88 14.28
N GLY A 67 27.97 -8.69 15.45
CA GLY A 67 29.40 -8.96 15.62
C GLY A 67 29.76 -10.44 15.47
N ALA A 68 28.95 -11.35 16.03
CA ALA A 68 29.22 -12.79 15.97
C ALA A 68 29.10 -13.38 14.56
N LEU A 69 28.12 -12.91 13.79
CA LEU A 69 27.84 -13.40 12.43
C LEU A 69 28.51 -12.56 11.34
N THR A 70 29.17 -11.45 11.69
CA THR A 70 29.79 -10.50 10.74
C THR A 70 28.79 -9.94 9.70
N VAL A 71 27.54 -9.71 10.13
CA VAL A 71 26.48 -9.10 9.30
C VAL A 71 26.07 -7.75 9.87
N ASP A 72 25.57 -6.84 9.03
CA ASP A 72 25.13 -5.51 9.48
C ASP A 72 23.95 -5.60 10.46
N ARG A 73 23.93 -4.72 11.47
CA ARG A 73 22.86 -4.70 12.48
C ARG A 73 21.46 -4.51 11.88
N LYS A 74 21.32 -3.80 10.76
CA LYS A 74 20.03 -3.67 10.04
C LYS A 74 19.62 -4.97 9.37
N VAL A 75 20.58 -5.72 8.83
CA VAL A 75 20.34 -7.06 8.26
C VAL A 75 19.85 -7.99 9.37
N VAL A 76 20.50 -8.01 10.54
CA VAL A 76 20.05 -8.80 11.71
C VAL A 76 18.59 -8.48 12.05
N LYS A 77 18.22 -7.20 12.11
CA LYS A 77 16.84 -6.81 12.45
C LYS A 77 15.81 -7.29 11.43
N LYS A 78 16.10 -7.13 10.13
CA LYS A 78 15.17 -7.59 9.09
C LYS A 78 15.10 -9.12 9.03
N ALA A 79 16.24 -9.80 9.13
CA ALA A 79 16.30 -11.26 9.22
C ALA A 79 15.59 -11.81 10.45
N ALA A 80 15.59 -11.07 11.58
CA ALA A 80 14.82 -11.45 12.74
C ALA A 80 13.30 -11.33 12.52
N VAL A 81 12.84 -10.38 11.69
CA VAL A 81 11.41 -10.26 11.34
C VAL A 81 11.02 -11.40 10.40
N ALA A 82 11.73 -11.56 9.29
CA ALA A 82 11.48 -12.64 8.32
C ALA A 82 11.64 -14.03 8.97
N GLY A 83 12.67 -14.21 9.80
CA GLY A 83 12.99 -15.47 10.47
C GLY A 83 11.95 -15.95 11.47
N ARG A 84 11.11 -15.06 12.02
CA ARG A 84 10.00 -15.43 12.91
C ARG A 84 8.79 -15.98 12.17
N SER A 85 8.62 -15.59 10.91
CA SER A 85 7.51 -15.99 10.05
C SER A 85 7.90 -17.21 9.23
N GLU A 86 6.98 -18.17 9.08
CA GLU A 86 7.22 -19.35 8.25
C GLU A 86 7.36 -18.98 6.78
N SER A 87 6.46 -18.11 6.31
CA SER A 87 6.46 -17.62 4.93
C SER A 87 7.65 -16.69 4.66
N GLY A 88 8.09 -15.92 5.66
CA GLY A 88 9.27 -15.07 5.59
C GLY A 88 10.55 -15.89 5.43
N ARG A 89 10.69 -17.02 6.15
CA ARG A 89 11.81 -17.95 5.92
C ARG A 89 11.75 -18.59 4.54
N LYS A 90 10.56 -19.07 4.14
CA LYS A 90 10.35 -19.65 2.80
C LYS A 90 10.70 -18.66 1.68
N ALA A 91 10.33 -17.38 1.83
CA ALA A 91 10.68 -16.35 0.87
C ALA A 91 12.21 -16.21 0.70
N LEU A 92 12.97 -16.29 1.78
CA LEU A 92 14.44 -16.25 1.72
C LEU A 92 15.01 -17.47 1.00
N ASP A 93 14.43 -18.65 1.22
CA ASP A 93 14.83 -19.90 0.57
C ASP A 93 14.54 -19.87 -0.95
N GLU A 94 13.46 -19.18 -1.33
CA GLU A 94 13.07 -18.90 -2.73
C GLU A 94 13.85 -17.72 -3.34
N GLN A 95 14.90 -17.23 -2.67
CA GLN A 95 15.80 -16.15 -3.13
C GLN A 95 15.14 -14.77 -3.24
N LEU A 96 13.99 -14.54 -2.59
CA LEU A 96 13.48 -13.19 -2.42
C LEU A 96 14.42 -12.39 -1.52
N SER A 97 14.46 -11.08 -1.75
CA SER A 97 15.28 -10.19 -0.93
C SER A 97 14.77 -10.15 0.51
N LEU A 98 15.66 -9.79 1.43
CA LEU A 98 15.32 -9.65 2.84
C LEU A 98 14.20 -8.64 3.10
N ASP A 99 14.09 -7.60 2.28
CA ASP A 99 13.00 -6.63 2.37
C ASP A 99 11.66 -7.24 1.95
N GLN A 100 11.63 -8.03 0.87
CA GLN A 100 10.43 -8.73 0.40
C GLN A 100 9.97 -9.80 1.40
N ALA A 101 10.91 -10.55 1.99
CA ALA A 101 10.62 -11.52 3.04
C ALA A 101 10.00 -10.88 4.30
N VAL A 102 10.43 -9.67 4.66
CA VAL A 102 9.81 -8.89 5.75
C VAL A 102 8.37 -8.50 5.39
N VAL A 103 8.11 -8.07 4.15
CA VAL A 103 6.76 -7.74 3.70
C VAL A 103 5.84 -8.97 3.72
N ILE A 104 6.32 -10.14 3.30
CA ILE A 104 5.56 -11.39 3.40
C ILE A 104 5.23 -11.72 4.86
N ALA A 105 6.20 -11.54 5.77
CA ALA A 105 6.00 -11.76 7.20
C ALA A 105 4.94 -10.81 7.80
N GLU A 106 4.85 -9.56 7.31
CA GLU A 106 3.80 -8.61 7.70
C GLU A 106 2.40 -9.13 7.30
N PHE A 107 2.25 -9.66 6.08
CA PHE A 107 0.97 -10.23 5.62
C PHE A 107 0.59 -11.52 6.35
N GLU A 108 1.55 -12.38 6.69
CA GLU A 108 1.32 -13.56 7.52
C GLU A 108 0.82 -13.16 8.92
N ALA A 109 1.45 -12.15 9.54
CA ALA A 109 1.03 -11.63 10.85
C ALA A 109 -0.39 -11.02 10.82
N ASP A 110 -0.80 -10.50 9.67
CA ASP A 110 -2.14 -9.98 9.40
C ASP A 110 -3.17 -11.07 9.03
N GLY A 111 -2.76 -12.34 8.94
CA GLY A 111 -3.61 -13.47 8.55
C GLY A 111 -4.03 -13.44 7.07
N ASN A 112 -3.30 -12.72 6.21
CA ASN A 112 -3.63 -12.60 4.79
C ASN A 112 -2.91 -13.68 3.96
N GLU A 113 -3.39 -14.92 4.07
CA GLU A 113 -2.80 -16.08 3.39
C GLU A 113 -2.82 -15.95 1.85
N GLU A 114 -3.85 -15.31 1.29
CA GLU A 114 -3.95 -15.05 -0.15
C GLU A 114 -2.82 -14.15 -0.64
N ALA A 115 -2.57 -13.03 0.06
CA ALA A 115 -1.47 -12.13 -0.28
C ALA A 115 -0.11 -12.82 -0.11
N VAL A 116 0.07 -13.63 0.94
CA VAL A 116 1.30 -14.41 1.14
C VAL A 116 1.54 -15.36 -0.05
N SER A 117 0.51 -16.13 -0.45
CA SER A 117 0.63 -17.09 -1.55
C SER A 117 0.96 -16.40 -2.88
N GLU A 118 0.29 -15.29 -3.18
CA GLU A 118 0.57 -14.54 -4.41
C GLU A 118 2.00 -13.99 -4.41
N LEU A 119 2.42 -13.34 -3.33
CA LEU A 119 3.71 -12.65 -3.24
C LEU A 119 4.91 -13.61 -3.25
N LEU A 120 4.74 -14.85 -2.80
CA LEU A 120 5.74 -15.91 -2.96
C LEU A 120 5.87 -16.38 -4.43
N SER A 121 4.80 -16.30 -5.21
CA SER A 121 4.75 -16.82 -6.58
C SER A 121 5.05 -15.79 -7.67
N ILE A 122 4.98 -14.49 -7.34
CA ILE A 122 5.14 -13.41 -8.31
C ILE A 122 6.62 -13.20 -8.66
N ASP A 123 6.86 -12.72 -9.88
CA ASP A 123 8.17 -12.20 -10.28
C ASP A 123 8.66 -11.15 -9.26
N PRO A 124 9.87 -11.31 -8.68
CA PRO A 124 10.43 -10.36 -7.72
C PRO A 124 10.46 -8.91 -8.20
N ASP A 125 10.56 -8.66 -9.51
CA ASP A 125 10.55 -7.29 -10.06
C ASP A 125 9.16 -6.63 -9.98
N ARG A 126 8.09 -7.43 -9.84
CA ARG A 126 6.70 -6.94 -9.66
C ARG A 126 6.24 -6.98 -8.21
N PHE A 127 7.06 -7.49 -7.31
CA PHE A 127 6.72 -7.69 -5.90
C PHE A 127 6.25 -6.39 -5.24
N ASP A 128 7.02 -5.31 -5.34
CA ASP A 128 6.72 -4.07 -4.62
C ASP A 128 5.36 -3.49 -5.02
N TYR A 129 5.01 -3.63 -6.31
CA TYR A 129 3.71 -3.23 -6.84
C TYR A 129 2.58 -4.11 -6.31
N ALA A 130 2.71 -5.43 -6.41
CA ALA A 130 1.70 -6.36 -5.90
C ALA A 130 1.50 -6.22 -4.39
N ALA A 131 2.59 -6.09 -3.62
CA ALA A 131 2.54 -5.83 -2.19
C ALA A 131 1.83 -4.51 -1.88
N SER A 132 2.05 -3.46 -2.67
CA SER A 132 1.35 -2.19 -2.51
C SER A 132 -0.17 -2.34 -2.76
N VAL A 133 -0.57 -3.08 -3.79
CA VAL A 133 -1.99 -3.40 -4.04
C VAL A 133 -2.59 -4.14 -2.83
N ARG A 134 -1.92 -5.20 -2.36
CA ARG A 134 -2.40 -6.02 -1.22
C ARG A 134 -2.46 -5.26 0.10
N ARG A 135 -1.55 -4.31 0.33
CA ARG A 135 -1.61 -3.41 1.51
C ARG A 135 -2.87 -2.56 1.47
N ILE A 136 -3.14 -1.88 0.35
CA ILE A 136 -4.34 -1.04 0.23
C ILE A 136 -5.63 -1.87 0.34
N GLN A 137 -5.67 -3.07 -0.26
CA GLN A 137 -6.80 -3.98 -0.11
C GLN A 137 -6.98 -4.43 1.35
N THR A 138 -5.90 -4.78 2.05
CA THR A 138 -5.93 -5.19 3.46
C THR A 138 -6.43 -4.06 4.35
N ASP A 139 -5.95 -2.83 4.14
CA ASP A 139 -6.40 -1.66 4.89
C ASP A 139 -7.88 -1.36 4.64
N LYS A 140 -8.33 -1.44 3.38
CA LYS A 140 -9.75 -1.28 3.03
C LYS A 140 -10.62 -2.36 3.67
N ARG A 141 -10.17 -3.63 3.66
CA ARG A 141 -10.85 -4.75 4.30
C ARG A 141 -10.96 -4.54 5.81
N LYS A 142 -9.86 -4.25 6.51
CA LYS A 142 -9.85 -3.97 7.96
C LYS A 142 -10.77 -2.78 8.31
N ALA A 143 -10.73 -1.71 7.51
CA ALA A 143 -11.61 -0.56 7.70
C ALA A 143 -13.10 -0.90 7.48
N ARG A 144 -13.40 -1.79 6.53
CA ARG A 144 -14.75 -2.30 6.28
C ARG A 144 -15.24 -3.17 7.43
N GLU A 145 -14.45 -4.17 7.83
CA GLU A 145 -14.75 -5.11 8.92
C GLU A 145 -15.05 -4.38 10.25
N ALA A 146 -14.32 -3.29 10.54
CA ALA A 146 -14.57 -2.46 11.70
C ALA A 146 -15.98 -1.83 11.69
N VAL A 147 -16.46 -1.40 10.51
CA VAL A 147 -17.81 -0.83 10.34
C VAL A 147 -18.87 -1.93 10.31
N GLU A 148 -18.60 -3.07 9.68
CA GLU A 148 -19.48 -4.25 9.69
C GLU A 148 -19.77 -4.74 11.12
N THR A 149 -18.74 -4.78 11.96
CA THR A 149 -18.86 -5.17 13.37
C THR A 149 -19.82 -4.25 14.12
N GLU A 150 -19.78 -2.95 13.85
CA GLU A 150 -20.67 -1.97 14.48
C GLU A 150 -22.14 -2.13 14.04
N TYR A 151 -22.40 -2.36 12.75
CA TYR A 151 -23.76 -2.62 12.27
C TYR A 151 -24.30 -3.97 12.75
N THR A 152 -23.45 -4.99 12.80
CA THR A 152 -23.82 -6.30 13.38
C THR A 152 -24.22 -6.16 14.84
N ARG A 153 -23.49 -5.34 15.62
CA ARG A 153 -23.82 -5.04 17.02
C ARG A 153 -25.15 -4.28 17.17
N GLN A 154 -25.55 -3.51 16.15
CA GLN A 154 -26.84 -2.84 16.08
C GLN A 154 -28.00 -3.76 15.66
N GLY A 155 -27.72 -5.05 15.35
CA GLY A 155 -28.74 -6.04 15.00
C GLY A 155 -28.99 -6.19 13.50
N PHE A 156 -28.27 -5.45 12.65
CA PHE A 156 -28.37 -5.58 11.20
C PHE A 156 -27.66 -6.82 10.67
N ILE A 157 -28.17 -7.34 9.55
CA ILE A 157 -27.49 -8.36 8.76
C ILE A 157 -26.54 -7.65 7.78
N VAL A 158 -25.23 -7.85 7.92
CA VAL A 158 -24.28 -7.33 6.93
C VAL A 158 -24.36 -8.20 5.67
N VAL A 159 -24.66 -7.59 4.53
CA VAL A 159 -24.83 -8.29 3.25
C VAL A 159 -23.76 -7.88 2.25
N THR A 160 -23.37 -8.81 1.38
CA THR A 160 -22.52 -8.51 0.22
C THR A 160 -23.38 -8.37 -1.03
N GLN A 161 -22.79 -7.82 -2.09
CA GLN A 161 -23.46 -7.76 -3.39
C GLN A 161 -23.84 -9.15 -3.90
N GLU A 162 -22.91 -10.11 -3.79
CA GLU A 162 -23.14 -11.53 -4.16
C GLU A 162 -24.26 -12.19 -3.36
N MET A 163 -24.47 -11.80 -2.09
CA MET A 163 -25.59 -12.31 -1.29
C MET A 163 -26.95 -11.78 -1.76
N LEU A 164 -26.97 -10.63 -2.42
CA LEU A 164 -28.17 -10.03 -3.01
C LEU A 164 -28.43 -10.55 -4.43
N ASP A 165 -27.40 -11.09 -5.09
CA ASP A 165 -27.53 -11.69 -6.41
C ASP A 165 -28.46 -12.93 -6.33
N GLY A 166 -29.55 -12.92 -7.10
CA GLY A 166 -30.55 -13.99 -7.13
C GLY A 166 -31.71 -13.81 -6.13
N LEU A 167 -31.72 -12.75 -5.32
CA LEU A 167 -32.93 -12.31 -4.62
C LEU A 167 -33.87 -11.57 -5.58
N GLU A 168 -35.15 -11.45 -5.19
CA GLU A 168 -36.12 -10.64 -5.95
C GLU A 168 -35.66 -9.18 -6.05
N ASP A 169 -36.00 -8.49 -7.14
CA ASP A 169 -35.50 -7.14 -7.46
C ASP A 169 -35.63 -6.12 -6.34
N TRP A 170 -36.65 -6.25 -5.47
CA TRP A 170 -36.86 -5.37 -4.33
C TRP A 170 -35.75 -5.49 -3.27
N ALA A 171 -35.01 -6.60 -3.18
CA ALA A 171 -33.87 -6.76 -2.27
C ALA A 171 -32.68 -5.87 -2.66
N TRP A 172 -32.61 -5.44 -3.92
CA TRP A 172 -31.63 -4.44 -4.40
C TRP A 172 -32.07 -3.00 -4.14
N HIS A 173 -33.32 -2.80 -3.73
CA HIS A 173 -33.89 -1.47 -3.56
C HIS A 173 -33.54 -0.93 -2.17
N VAL A 174 -32.82 0.18 -2.16
CA VAL A 174 -32.50 0.94 -0.95
C VAL A 174 -33.81 1.39 -0.29
N GLY A 175 -33.81 1.58 1.03
CA GLY A 175 -34.93 2.18 1.76
C GLY A 175 -35.54 3.43 1.11
N THR A 176 -34.83 4.13 0.21
CA THR A 176 -35.34 5.24 -0.61
C THR A 176 -36.41 4.88 -1.64
N LYS A 177 -36.60 3.60 -1.96
CA LYS A 177 -37.63 3.09 -2.86
C LYS A 177 -38.72 2.29 -2.15
N LEU A 178 -38.63 2.22 -0.82
CA LEU A 178 -39.59 1.56 0.06
C LEU A 178 -40.37 2.62 0.81
N VAL A 179 -41.62 2.32 1.13
CA VAL A 179 -42.47 3.18 1.94
C VAL A 179 -43.11 2.43 3.08
N GLU A 180 -43.23 3.07 4.23
CA GLU A 180 -44.10 2.67 5.33
C GLU A 180 -45.22 3.71 5.40
N SER A 181 -46.47 3.30 5.16
CA SER A 181 -47.62 4.22 5.14
C SER A 181 -47.50 5.39 4.14
N GLY A 182 -46.80 5.19 3.02
CA GLY A 182 -46.63 6.19 1.96
C GLY A 182 -45.46 7.16 2.13
N GLU A 183 -44.68 7.06 3.21
CA GLU A 183 -43.45 7.82 3.43
C GLU A 183 -42.22 6.91 3.47
N GLN A 184 -41.06 7.46 3.13
CA GLN A 184 -39.80 6.71 3.18
C GLN A 184 -39.45 6.37 4.64
N PRO A 185 -39.12 5.11 4.98
CA PRO A 185 -38.74 4.76 6.33
C PRO A 185 -37.48 5.53 6.74
N SER A 186 -37.56 6.16 7.91
CA SER A 186 -36.45 6.81 8.58
C SER A 186 -35.41 5.79 9.06
N ILE A 187 -34.19 6.25 9.33
CA ILE A 187 -33.12 5.38 9.87
C ILE A 187 -33.52 4.79 11.22
N ASP A 188 -34.29 5.53 12.03
CA ASP A 188 -34.74 5.04 13.33
C ASP A 188 -35.82 3.94 13.20
N GLU A 189 -36.71 4.04 12.21
CA GLU A 189 -37.68 2.98 11.89
C GLU A 189 -36.97 1.72 11.36
N ILE A 190 -35.97 1.89 10.49
CA ILE A 190 -35.12 0.80 9.98
C ILE A 190 -34.40 0.10 11.15
N ARG A 191 -33.80 0.86 12.07
CA ARG A 191 -33.12 0.33 13.25
C ARG A 191 -34.05 -0.42 14.20
N ALA A 192 -35.31 0.00 14.30
CA ALA A 192 -36.29 -0.65 15.17
C ALA A 192 -36.67 -2.07 14.71
N ARG A 193 -36.39 -2.43 13.45
CA ARG A 193 -36.65 -3.75 12.85
C ARG A 193 -35.38 -4.33 12.19
N ALA A 194 -34.20 -4.01 12.72
CA ALA A 194 -32.90 -4.27 12.09
C ALA A 194 -32.69 -5.73 11.64
N GLU A 195 -33.32 -6.70 12.30
CA GLU A 195 -33.30 -8.13 11.94
C GLU A 195 -33.90 -8.44 10.56
N HIS A 196 -34.72 -7.54 10.00
CA HIS A 196 -35.33 -7.66 8.68
C HIS A 196 -34.61 -6.79 7.63
N TRP A 197 -33.54 -6.09 8.03
CA TRP A 197 -32.78 -5.19 7.18
C TRP A 197 -31.33 -5.65 7.02
N GLY A 198 -30.89 -5.65 5.77
CA GLY A 198 -29.50 -5.79 5.38
C GLY A 198 -28.78 -4.45 5.36
N VAL A 199 -27.50 -4.45 5.69
CA VAL A 199 -26.59 -3.32 5.46
C VAL A 199 -25.56 -3.74 4.42
N LEU A 200 -25.69 -3.17 3.23
CA LEU A 200 -24.65 -3.22 2.20
C LEU A 200 -23.71 -2.04 2.41
N LEU A 201 -22.45 -2.29 2.75
CA LEU A 201 -21.47 -1.22 2.89
C LEU A 201 -20.90 -0.82 1.52
N THR A 202 -21.02 0.46 1.21
CA THR A 202 -20.42 1.06 0.01
C THR A 202 -19.29 2.00 0.40
N SER A 203 -18.22 2.01 -0.39
CA SER A 203 -17.08 2.89 -0.13
C SER A 203 -17.20 4.20 -0.90
N THR A 204 -17.02 5.32 -0.21
CA THR A 204 -16.93 6.66 -0.80
C THR A 204 -15.63 7.32 -0.34
N ASP A 205 -14.89 7.90 -1.29
CA ASP A 205 -13.72 8.70 -0.94
C ASP A 205 -14.11 10.10 -0.50
N GLY A 206 -13.43 10.63 0.50
CA GLY A 206 -13.64 11.97 1.00
C GLY A 206 -12.41 12.53 1.70
N TRP A 207 -12.63 13.60 2.46
CA TRP A 207 -11.60 14.23 3.27
C TRP A 207 -11.92 14.01 4.74
N ALA A 208 -10.95 13.49 5.49
CA ALA A 208 -10.99 13.42 6.94
C ALA A 208 -10.21 14.59 7.53
N HIS A 209 -10.68 15.16 8.64
CA HIS A 209 -9.85 16.04 9.45
C HIS A 209 -8.71 15.21 10.07
N THR A 210 -7.45 15.67 9.98
CA THR A 210 -6.27 14.87 10.39
C THR A 210 -6.25 14.56 11.88
N GLU A 211 -6.75 15.47 12.72
CA GLU A 211 -6.77 15.28 14.18
C GLU A 211 -7.93 14.37 14.65
N THR A 212 -9.15 14.56 14.14
CA THR A 212 -10.34 13.86 14.65
C THR A 212 -10.70 12.62 13.83
N GLY A 213 -10.21 12.53 12.59
CA GLY A 213 -10.60 11.50 11.64
C GLY A 213 -12.02 11.68 11.08
N GLU A 214 -12.74 12.73 11.46
CA GLU A 214 -14.12 12.98 11.03
C GLU A 214 -14.19 13.35 9.56
N ARG A 215 -15.22 12.86 8.88
CA ARG A 215 -15.48 13.23 7.49
C ARG A 215 -15.92 14.69 7.38
N LEU A 216 -15.24 15.43 6.52
CA LEU A 216 -15.58 16.79 6.18
C LEU A 216 -16.41 16.83 4.90
N HIS A 217 -17.49 17.60 4.93
CA HIS A 217 -18.29 17.91 3.75
C HIS A 217 -17.58 18.93 2.86
N HIS A 218 -17.94 18.94 1.58
CA HIS A 218 -17.34 19.82 0.57
C HIS A 218 -17.35 21.30 0.98
N ASN A 219 -18.42 21.78 1.59
CA ASN A 219 -18.58 23.17 2.02
C ASN A 219 -17.80 23.53 3.30
N GLN A 220 -17.27 22.54 4.03
CA GLN A 220 -16.43 22.76 5.20
C GLN A 220 -14.96 22.93 4.81
N LEU A 221 -14.58 22.69 3.55
CA LEU A 221 -13.20 22.70 3.09
C LEU A 221 -12.83 24.02 2.42
N ALA A 222 -11.67 24.58 2.79
CA ALA A 222 -11.13 25.78 2.17
C ALA A 222 -10.47 25.44 0.82
N TRP A 223 -11.27 25.24 -0.24
CA TRP A 223 -10.79 24.80 -1.56
C TRP A 223 -9.71 25.68 -2.18
N ASN A 224 -9.68 26.96 -1.85
CA ASN A 224 -8.64 27.89 -2.25
C ASN A 224 -7.24 27.49 -1.75
N THR A 225 -7.16 26.69 -0.68
CA THR A 225 -5.91 26.24 -0.04
C THR A 225 -5.42 24.86 -0.52
N ARG A 226 -6.25 24.10 -1.27
CA ARG A 226 -5.95 22.71 -1.67
C ARG A 226 -4.60 22.54 -2.36
N TRP A 227 -4.28 23.46 -3.26
CA TRP A 227 -3.02 23.48 -4.03
C TRP A 227 -2.11 24.64 -3.66
N ARG A 228 -2.55 25.48 -2.71
CA ARG A 228 -1.81 26.66 -2.22
C ARG A 228 -1.81 26.61 -0.71
N ARG A 229 -0.88 25.83 -0.15
CA ARG A 229 -0.79 25.58 1.30
C ARG A 229 -0.46 26.82 2.13
N ASP A 230 -0.08 27.90 1.45
CA ASP A 230 0.22 29.25 1.94
C ASP A 230 -0.98 30.21 1.87
N ALA A 231 -2.03 29.85 1.12
CA ALA A 231 -3.23 30.66 1.04
C ALA A 231 -3.97 30.65 2.38
N VAL A 232 -4.57 31.78 2.74
CA VAL A 232 -5.39 31.89 3.94
C VAL A 232 -6.73 31.19 3.69
N ALA A 233 -7.13 30.29 4.59
CA ALA A 233 -8.43 29.64 4.55
C ALA A 233 -9.57 30.65 4.71
N GLU A 234 -10.69 30.40 4.04
CA GLU A 234 -11.90 31.19 4.25
C GLU A 234 -12.42 31.03 5.69
N PRO A 235 -13.00 32.07 6.31
CA PRO A 235 -13.48 31.99 7.69
C PRO A 235 -14.46 30.82 7.91
N GLY A 236 -14.16 29.95 8.87
CA GLY A 236 -14.98 28.78 9.21
C GLY A 236 -14.75 27.54 8.35
N ALA A 237 -13.89 27.62 7.32
CA ALA A 237 -13.50 26.48 6.51
C ALA A 237 -12.17 25.86 7.01
N VAL A 238 -12.06 24.54 6.96
CA VAL A 238 -10.88 23.78 7.34
C VAL A 238 -9.83 23.90 6.23
N HIS A 239 -8.61 24.29 6.61
CA HIS A 239 -7.49 24.40 5.70
C HIS A 239 -7.06 23.00 5.23
N PHE A 240 -6.65 22.85 3.97
CA PHE A 240 -6.23 21.53 3.47
C PHE A 240 -4.98 20.94 4.18
N ASN A 241 -4.29 21.69 5.04
CA ASN A 241 -3.14 21.20 5.80
C ASN A 241 -3.59 20.28 6.95
N ASP A 242 -4.85 20.43 7.35
CA ASP A 242 -5.45 19.74 8.48
C ASP A 242 -6.45 18.67 8.00
N VAL A 243 -6.33 18.26 6.73
CA VAL A 243 -7.18 17.22 6.13
C VAL A 243 -6.35 16.21 5.35
N GLU A 244 -6.83 14.98 5.33
CA GLU A 244 -6.24 13.88 4.58
C GLU A 244 -7.31 13.14 3.76
N PRO A 245 -6.96 12.61 2.57
CA PRO A 245 -7.88 11.78 1.82
C PRO A 245 -8.12 10.47 2.57
N ARG A 246 -9.38 10.06 2.68
CA ARG A 246 -9.76 8.81 3.36
C ARG A 246 -10.94 8.14 2.65
N THR A 247 -10.97 6.82 2.67
CA THR A 247 -12.14 6.04 2.25
C THR A 247 -13.08 5.86 3.43
N PHE A 248 -14.35 6.19 3.23
CA PHE A 248 -15.43 6.04 4.19
C PHE A 248 -16.37 4.94 3.75
N TRP A 249 -16.81 4.11 4.69
CA TRP A 249 -17.82 3.07 4.43
C TRP A 249 -19.18 3.59 4.89
N GLU A 250 -20.11 3.69 3.93
CA GLU A 250 -21.47 4.19 4.15
C GLU A 250 -22.47 3.04 4.06
N PRO A 251 -23.45 2.98 4.97
CA PRO A 251 -24.50 1.97 4.90
C PRO A 251 -25.48 2.27 3.76
N GLN A 252 -25.82 1.24 3.02
CA GLN A 252 -26.99 1.19 2.18
C GLN A 252 -27.94 0.16 2.79
N TYR A 253 -29.06 0.63 3.35
CA TYR A 253 -30.05 -0.25 3.96
C TYR A 253 -30.90 -0.89 2.88
N VAL A 254 -30.92 -2.22 2.86
CA VAL A 254 -31.71 -3.04 1.96
C VAL A 254 -32.71 -3.85 2.78
N CYS A 255 -33.96 -3.92 2.34
CA CYS A 255 -34.94 -4.75 3.02
C CYS A 255 -34.73 -6.21 2.60
N LEU A 256 -34.75 -7.14 3.56
CA LEU A 256 -34.60 -8.58 3.31
C LEU A 256 -35.93 -9.33 3.41
N ASP A 257 -36.97 -8.69 3.96
CA ASP A 257 -38.32 -9.21 4.08
C ASP A 257 -39.31 -8.04 4.19
N LEU A 258 -40.03 -7.73 3.10
CA LEU A 258 -40.96 -6.60 3.03
C LEU A 258 -42.07 -6.69 4.08
N ASP A 259 -42.67 -7.88 4.21
CA ASP A 259 -43.81 -8.12 5.11
C ASP A 259 -43.38 -7.98 6.57
N ALA A 260 -42.25 -8.59 6.94
CA ALA A 260 -41.74 -8.53 8.31
C ALA A 260 -41.17 -7.14 8.66
N ALA A 261 -40.59 -6.43 7.68
CA ALA A 261 -40.16 -5.05 7.83
C ALA A 261 -41.31 -4.04 7.80
N GLY A 262 -42.53 -4.45 7.41
CA GLY A 262 -43.72 -3.59 7.34
C GLY A 262 -43.62 -2.47 6.30
N VAL A 263 -42.90 -2.72 5.21
CA VAL A 263 -42.67 -1.76 4.12
C VAL A 263 -43.17 -2.31 2.80
N GLU A 264 -43.64 -1.42 1.94
CA GLU A 264 -44.08 -1.76 0.58
C GLU A 264 -43.24 -1.02 -0.45
N MET A 265 -43.20 -1.54 -1.68
CA MET A 265 -42.48 -0.91 -2.77
C MET A 265 -43.20 0.37 -3.24
N LEU A 266 -42.45 1.45 -3.44
CA LEU A 266 -42.99 2.72 -3.96
C LEU A 266 -43.51 2.58 -5.42
N TYR A 267 -43.01 1.60 -6.19
CA TYR A 267 -43.44 1.30 -7.57
C TYR A 267 -43.23 -0.18 -7.93
N ASP A 268 -44.14 -0.74 -8.75
CA ASP A 268 -44.11 -2.11 -9.31
C ASP A 268 -43.16 -2.17 -10.53
N PRO A 269 -42.00 -2.86 -10.45
CA PRO A 269 -40.99 -2.82 -11.49
C PRO A 269 -41.44 -3.63 -12.71
N LYS A 270 -41.97 -2.94 -13.73
CA LYS A 270 -41.88 -3.41 -15.11
C LYS A 270 -41.22 -2.40 -16.02
N GLU A 271 -40.09 -2.84 -16.56
CA GLU A 271 -39.26 -2.27 -17.63
C GLU A 271 -38.50 -0.97 -17.32
N ALA A 272 -37.24 -1.13 -16.92
CA ALA A 272 -36.13 -0.28 -17.40
C ALA A 272 -34.76 -0.97 -17.18
N ALA A 273 -34.29 -1.63 -18.24
CA ALA A 273 -32.88 -1.85 -18.62
C ALA A 273 -31.93 -2.61 -17.66
N ASP A 274 -32.04 -3.94 -17.65
CA ASP A 274 -31.07 -4.84 -17.02
C ASP A 274 -29.67 -4.75 -17.68
N ASP A 275 -29.62 -4.63 -19.01
CA ASP A 275 -28.34 -4.56 -19.74
C ASP A 275 -27.56 -3.27 -19.43
N GLU A 276 -28.23 -2.10 -19.34
CA GLU A 276 -27.55 -0.84 -19.00
C GLU A 276 -27.10 -0.82 -17.53
N ALA A 277 -27.84 -1.47 -16.63
CA ALA A 277 -27.49 -1.58 -15.21
C ALA A 277 -26.28 -2.51 -14.99
N GLU A 278 -26.22 -3.65 -15.68
CA GLU A 278 -25.10 -4.58 -15.63
C GLU A 278 -23.83 -3.97 -16.24
N HIS A 279 -23.94 -3.34 -17.43
CA HIS A 279 -22.83 -2.62 -18.04
C HIS A 279 -22.31 -1.47 -17.17
N ALA A 280 -23.20 -0.69 -16.54
CA ALA A 280 -22.80 0.37 -15.62
C ALA A 280 -22.10 -0.17 -14.37
N THR A 281 -22.46 -1.36 -13.90
CA THR A 281 -21.86 -2.01 -12.73
C THR A 281 -20.45 -2.52 -13.05
N ASN A 282 -20.28 -3.20 -14.19
CA ASN A 282 -18.98 -3.68 -14.66
C ASN A 282 -18.00 -2.53 -14.91
N GLU A 283 -18.44 -1.43 -15.52
CA GLU A 283 -17.62 -0.23 -15.71
C GLU A 283 -17.23 0.41 -14.38
N ARG A 284 -18.13 0.46 -13.39
CA ARG A 284 -17.79 0.96 -12.05
C ARG A 284 -16.77 0.08 -11.35
N ARG A 285 -16.90 -1.25 -11.44
CA ARG A 285 -15.93 -2.22 -10.89
C ARG A 285 -14.56 -2.01 -11.53
N LYS A 286 -14.49 -1.97 -12.86
CA LYS A 286 -13.25 -1.71 -13.62
C LYS A 286 -12.60 -0.40 -13.19
N VAL A 287 -13.36 0.69 -13.09
CA VAL A 287 -12.84 1.99 -12.64
C VAL A 287 -12.28 1.93 -11.22
N ARG A 288 -12.99 1.28 -10.30
CA ARG A 288 -12.53 1.13 -8.91
C ARG A 288 -11.21 0.37 -8.84
N GLU A 289 -11.11 -0.73 -9.58
CA GLU A 289 -9.92 -1.57 -9.62
C GLU A 289 -8.73 -0.85 -10.26
N LEU A 290 -8.94 -0.17 -11.39
CA LEU A 290 -7.89 0.61 -12.04
C LEU A 290 -7.42 1.78 -11.17
N ASN A 291 -8.33 2.43 -10.45
CA ASN A 291 -7.97 3.48 -9.48
C ASN A 291 -7.14 2.92 -8.32
N LEU A 292 -7.50 1.74 -7.79
CA LEU A 292 -6.73 1.04 -6.77
C LEU A 292 -5.31 0.73 -7.27
N ARG A 293 -5.22 0.18 -8.48
CA ARG A 293 -3.95 -0.14 -9.14
C ARG A 293 -3.09 1.09 -9.40
N ALA A 294 -3.69 2.21 -9.79
CA ALA A 294 -2.98 3.47 -10.00
C ALA A 294 -2.49 4.09 -8.67
N GLU A 295 -3.25 3.93 -7.60
CA GLU A 295 -2.87 4.35 -6.25
C GLU A 295 -1.68 3.53 -5.74
N ALA A 296 -1.72 2.20 -5.90
CA ALA A 296 -0.60 1.31 -5.58
C ALA A 296 0.67 1.68 -6.38
N ALA A 297 0.52 1.90 -7.69
CA ALA A 297 1.62 2.33 -8.55
C ALA A 297 2.24 3.65 -8.07
N ALA A 298 1.43 4.61 -7.60
CA ALA A 298 1.93 5.88 -7.08
C ALA A 298 2.77 5.72 -5.81
N VAL A 299 2.46 4.73 -4.95
CA VAL A 299 3.30 4.41 -3.77
C VAL A 299 4.68 3.96 -4.22
N VAL A 300 4.76 2.97 -5.12
CA VAL A 300 6.03 2.44 -5.61
C VAL A 300 6.83 3.50 -6.38
N ARG A 301 6.18 4.31 -7.23
CA ARG A 301 6.84 5.44 -7.90
C ARG A 301 7.45 6.42 -6.90
N LYS A 302 6.73 6.81 -5.85
CA LYS A 302 7.25 7.75 -4.84
C LYS A 302 8.44 7.18 -4.08
N GLU A 303 8.43 5.89 -3.76
CA GLU A 303 9.60 5.23 -3.18
C GLU A 303 10.81 5.23 -4.14
N PHE A 304 10.58 4.94 -5.42
CA PHE A 304 11.61 5.05 -6.46
C PHE A 304 12.15 6.47 -6.58
N LEU A 305 11.27 7.48 -6.62
CA LEU A 305 11.66 8.89 -6.63
C LEU A 305 12.46 9.27 -5.39
N GLY A 306 12.13 8.73 -4.21
CA GLY A 306 12.90 8.94 -2.98
C GLY A 306 14.33 8.40 -3.09
N LYS A 307 14.50 7.20 -3.68
CA LYS A 307 15.82 6.62 -3.97
C LYS A 307 16.61 7.49 -4.95
N LEU A 308 15.96 7.96 -6.03
CA LEU A 308 16.56 8.86 -7.02
C LEU A 308 16.95 10.21 -6.39
N ALA A 309 16.08 10.79 -5.56
CA ALA A 309 16.30 12.06 -4.89
C ALA A 309 17.48 12.02 -3.91
N ALA A 310 17.79 10.85 -3.35
CA ALA A 310 18.93 10.63 -2.46
C ALA A 310 20.27 10.42 -3.19
N ALA A 311 20.27 10.32 -4.52
CA ALA A 311 21.49 10.07 -5.30
C ALA A 311 22.49 11.24 -5.21
N LYS A 312 23.80 10.91 -5.26
CA LYS A 312 24.89 11.90 -5.25
C LYS A 312 25.16 12.50 -6.63
N THR A 313 24.90 11.73 -7.70
CA THR A 313 25.16 12.11 -9.09
C THR A 313 23.89 11.99 -9.92
N PRO A 314 23.71 12.84 -10.94
CA PRO A 314 22.53 12.81 -11.77
C PRO A 314 22.54 11.54 -12.65
N PRO A 315 21.37 10.93 -12.86
CA PRO A 315 21.25 9.82 -13.79
C PRO A 315 21.50 10.27 -15.24
N LYS A 316 21.68 9.31 -16.15
CA LYS A 316 21.95 9.59 -17.55
C LYS A 316 20.81 10.43 -18.15
N ALA A 317 21.16 11.39 -19.01
CA ALA A 317 20.20 12.28 -19.67
C ALA A 317 19.36 13.20 -18.75
N ALA A 318 19.62 13.24 -17.44
CA ALA A 318 18.90 14.12 -16.49
C ALA A 318 18.84 15.59 -16.94
N ALA A 319 19.98 16.18 -17.30
CA ALA A 319 20.04 17.58 -17.73
C ALA A 319 19.22 17.84 -19.01
N ARG A 320 19.26 16.90 -19.96
CA ARG A 320 18.45 16.98 -21.19
C ARG A 320 16.96 16.89 -20.86
N TYR A 321 16.58 15.94 -20.00
CA TYR A 321 15.20 15.76 -19.56
C TYR A 321 14.65 17.03 -18.92
N VAL A 322 15.36 17.59 -17.93
CA VAL A 322 14.98 18.83 -17.24
C VAL A 322 14.82 19.99 -18.22
N ALA A 323 15.79 20.19 -19.12
CA ALA A 323 15.73 21.26 -20.13
C ALA A 323 14.52 21.09 -21.07
N THR A 324 14.25 19.85 -21.50
CA THR A 324 13.07 19.55 -22.34
C THR A 324 11.77 19.85 -21.59
N ILE A 325 11.62 19.42 -20.35
CA ILE A 325 10.39 19.66 -19.58
C ILE A 325 10.16 21.16 -19.37
N HIS A 326 11.19 21.94 -19.01
CA HIS A 326 11.04 23.38 -18.89
C HIS A 326 10.64 24.07 -20.21
N ALA A 327 11.11 23.56 -21.36
CA ALA A 327 10.75 24.11 -22.65
C ALA A 327 9.30 23.82 -23.06
N VAL A 328 8.73 22.71 -22.61
CA VAL A 328 7.36 22.29 -22.99
C VAL A 328 6.31 22.53 -21.90
N ASP A 329 6.74 22.81 -20.67
CA ASP A 329 5.88 22.89 -19.48
C ASP A 329 6.46 23.88 -18.44
N ALA A 330 6.54 25.15 -18.84
CA ALA A 330 7.22 26.18 -18.06
C ALA A 330 6.56 26.45 -16.69
N SER A 331 5.25 26.21 -16.54
CA SER A 331 4.50 26.45 -15.30
C SER A 331 4.54 25.28 -14.29
N LEU A 332 5.14 24.14 -14.66
CA LEU A 332 5.14 22.89 -13.90
C LEU A 332 5.39 23.04 -12.39
N LEU A 333 6.42 23.79 -11.99
CA LEU A 333 6.82 23.91 -10.59
C LEU A 333 5.88 24.79 -9.75
N SER A 334 4.98 25.53 -10.38
CA SER A 334 4.07 26.47 -9.73
C SER A 334 2.62 25.94 -9.61
N GLU A 335 2.36 24.72 -10.08
CA GLU A 335 1.02 24.14 -10.13
C GLU A 335 0.87 22.88 -9.26
N TYR A 336 -0.38 22.58 -8.89
CA TYR A 336 -0.78 21.34 -8.21
C TYR A 336 0.01 21.04 -6.91
N ARG A 337 0.41 19.77 -6.71
CA ARG A 337 1.07 19.27 -5.50
C ARG A 337 2.59 19.39 -5.52
N ALA A 338 3.19 20.14 -6.45
CA ALA A 338 4.64 20.31 -6.50
C ALA A 338 5.20 20.83 -5.15
N GLY A 339 4.48 21.75 -4.50
CA GLY A 339 4.84 22.29 -3.19
C GLY A 339 4.79 21.30 -2.03
N ASP A 340 4.07 20.18 -2.16
CA ASP A 340 3.96 19.14 -1.13
C ASP A 340 5.03 18.04 -1.34
N LEU A 341 5.16 17.56 -2.57
CA LEU A 341 5.98 16.37 -2.85
C LEU A 341 7.48 16.69 -2.96
N ILE A 342 7.85 17.90 -3.40
CA ILE A 342 9.25 18.32 -3.48
C ILE A 342 9.90 18.34 -2.09
N PRO A 343 9.32 19.00 -1.07
CA PRO A 343 9.86 18.97 0.29
C PRO A 343 9.93 17.57 0.89
N GLU A 344 8.90 16.75 0.65
CA GLU A 344 8.85 15.35 1.10
C GLU A 344 10.04 14.53 0.56
N LEU A 345 10.24 14.54 -0.76
CA LEU A 345 11.30 13.77 -1.41
C LEU A 345 12.71 14.29 -1.09
N LEU A 346 12.86 15.61 -0.92
CA LEU A 346 14.14 16.23 -0.56
C LEU A 346 14.41 16.23 0.95
N LYS A 347 13.42 15.85 1.77
CA LYS A 347 13.46 15.86 3.24
C LYS A 347 13.80 17.25 3.80
N VAL A 348 13.07 18.25 3.32
CA VAL A 348 13.19 19.65 3.76
C VAL A 348 11.83 20.20 4.18
N ASP A 349 11.81 21.31 4.91
CA ASP A 349 10.57 21.81 5.54
C ASP A 349 9.53 22.31 4.52
N SER A 350 9.97 23.04 3.48
CA SER A 350 9.06 23.59 2.48
C SER A 350 9.77 24.05 1.20
N LEU A 351 9.00 24.18 0.13
CA LEU A 351 9.41 24.82 -1.13
C LEU A 351 8.85 26.24 -1.19
N GLY A 352 9.70 27.22 -1.53
CA GLY A 352 9.29 28.62 -1.79
C GLY A 352 8.92 29.46 -0.56
N ARG A 353 8.39 28.84 0.51
CA ARG A 353 8.09 29.51 1.79
C ARG A 353 9.31 29.73 2.67
N SER A 354 10.33 28.89 2.50
CA SER A 354 11.61 28.97 3.21
C SER A 354 12.77 28.93 2.21
N SER A 355 13.95 29.30 2.67
CA SER A 355 15.19 29.09 1.93
C SER A 355 15.65 27.63 1.93
N ALA A 356 14.90 26.67 2.50
CA ALA A 356 15.41 25.31 2.79
C ALA A 356 15.95 24.57 1.54
N VAL A 357 15.23 24.62 0.41
CA VAL A 357 15.71 24.02 -0.85
C VAL A 357 16.93 24.79 -1.39
N ALA A 358 16.92 26.11 -1.32
CA ALA A 358 18.05 26.94 -1.76
C ALA A 358 19.30 26.70 -0.89
N ASP A 359 19.13 26.56 0.42
CA ASP A 359 20.18 26.23 1.39
C ASP A 359 20.72 24.82 1.17
N LEU A 360 19.86 23.86 0.83
CA LEU A 360 20.27 22.51 0.46
C LEU A 360 21.13 22.53 -0.81
N ILE A 361 20.73 23.29 -1.83
CA ILE A 361 21.50 23.46 -3.07
C ILE A 361 22.84 24.14 -2.79
N ALA A 362 22.85 25.22 -2.00
CA ALA A 362 24.07 25.96 -1.67
C ALA A 362 25.13 25.11 -0.93
N LYS A 363 24.68 24.09 -0.19
CA LYS A 363 25.55 23.14 0.53
C LYS A 363 25.91 21.90 -0.30
N SER A 364 25.37 21.77 -1.51
CA SER A 364 25.53 20.59 -2.37
C SER A 364 26.65 20.77 -3.39
N SER A 365 27.23 19.66 -3.85
CA SER A 365 28.09 19.67 -5.05
C SER A 365 27.27 19.98 -6.30
N GLU A 366 27.93 20.37 -7.40
CA GLU A 366 27.25 20.65 -8.67
C GLU A 366 26.45 19.43 -9.19
N ALA A 367 27.04 18.23 -9.10
CA ALA A 367 26.36 16.99 -9.46
C ALA A 367 25.11 16.75 -8.60
N ARG A 368 25.20 17.01 -7.28
CA ARG A 368 24.05 16.88 -6.37
C ARG A 368 22.98 17.94 -6.65
N ALA A 369 23.37 19.17 -6.99
CA ALA A 369 22.44 20.23 -7.39
C ALA A 369 21.63 19.82 -8.64
N GLN A 370 22.25 19.14 -9.61
CA GLN A 370 21.52 18.61 -10.77
C GLN A 370 20.50 17.52 -10.39
N VAL A 371 20.82 16.65 -9.40
CA VAL A 371 19.86 15.68 -8.87
C VAL A 371 18.68 16.39 -8.20
N ILE A 372 18.93 17.46 -7.44
CA ILE A 372 17.87 18.24 -6.78
C ILE A 372 16.94 18.85 -7.84
N THR A 373 17.49 19.49 -8.88
CA THR A 373 16.67 20.06 -9.96
C THR A 373 15.85 19.00 -10.70
N LEU A 374 16.44 17.84 -11.00
CA LEU A 374 15.69 16.72 -11.59
C LEU A 374 14.55 16.27 -10.66
N THR A 375 14.83 16.14 -9.36
CA THR A 375 13.83 15.74 -8.36
C THR A 375 12.66 16.71 -8.34
N MET A 376 12.92 18.02 -8.42
CA MET A 376 11.86 19.04 -8.46
C MET A 376 10.91 18.83 -9.65
N VAL A 377 11.47 18.60 -10.84
CA VAL A 377 10.69 18.36 -12.06
C VAL A 377 9.87 17.08 -11.96
N LEU A 378 10.51 15.96 -11.56
CA LEU A 378 9.82 14.66 -11.45
C LEU A 378 8.72 14.70 -10.38
N ALA A 379 8.98 15.30 -9.23
CA ALA A 379 8.00 15.45 -8.16
C ALA A 379 6.78 16.29 -8.59
N ALA A 380 7.00 17.35 -9.37
CA ALA A 380 5.91 18.16 -9.89
C ALA A 380 5.05 17.39 -10.91
N GLN A 381 5.67 16.54 -11.75
CA GLN A 381 4.94 15.65 -12.66
C GLN A 381 4.16 14.57 -11.90
N GLU A 382 4.78 13.93 -10.92
CA GLU A 382 4.12 12.96 -10.03
C GLU A 382 2.94 13.59 -9.30
N GLY A 383 3.09 14.82 -8.79
CA GLY A 383 2.03 15.55 -8.10
C GLY A 383 0.81 15.87 -8.96
N ARG A 384 0.90 15.79 -10.30
CA ARG A 384 -0.22 15.93 -11.23
C ARG A 384 -0.93 14.62 -11.52
N MET A 385 -0.35 13.48 -11.15
CA MET A 385 -0.92 12.15 -11.37
C MET A 385 -1.83 11.77 -10.20
N ALA A 386 -3.14 11.85 -10.45
CA ALA A 386 -4.16 11.31 -9.57
C ALA A 386 -4.49 9.86 -9.96
N LYS A 387 -5.18 9.14 -9.07
CA LYS A 387 -5.53 7.71 -9.29
C LYS A 387 -6.41 7.46 -10.52
N ASP A 388 -7.15 8.46 -10.97
CA ASP A 388 -8.00 8.42 -12.17
C ASP A 388 -7.29 8.95 -13.43
N SER A 389 -6.00 9.32 -13.35
CA SER A 389 -5.26 9.90 -14.47
C SER A 389 -5.07 8.94 -15.65
N TRP A 390 -5.29 7.64 -15.49
CA TRP A 390 -5.29 6.67 -16.59
C TRP A 390 -6.42 6.92 -17.59
N ARG A 391 -7.52 7.58 -17.16
CA ARG A 391 -8.63 7.95 -18.05
C ARG A 391 -8.28 9.11 -18.96
N SER A 392 -7.42 10.00 -18.48
CA SER A 392 -7.01 11.22 -19.19
C SER A 392 -5.63 11.65 -18.69
N PRO A 393 -4.56 10.98 -19.18
CA PRO A 393 -3.20 11.31 -18.79
C PRO A 393 -2.89 12.78 -19.04
N ARG A 394 -2.17 13.40 -18.11
CA ARG A 394 -1.76 14.79 -18.28
C ARG A 394 -0.67 14.89 -19.34
N ALA A 395 -0.45 16.10 -19.85
CA ALA A 395 0.64 16.35 -20.78
C ALA A 395 1.97 15.89 -20.18
N ASN A 396 2.79 15.21 -20.98
CA ASN A 396 4.10 14.67 -20.62
C ASN A 396 4.10 13.50 -19.61
N THR A 397 2.94 12.90 -19.28
CA THR A 397 2.89 11.67 -18.45
C THR A 397 3.66 10.52 -19.11
N ASP A 398 3.56 10.37 -20.42
CA ASP A 398 4.33 9.43 -21.24
C ASP A 398 5.84 9.62 -21.06
N ARG A 399 6.34 10.85 -21.19
CA ARG A 399 7.76 11.18 -21.03
C ARG A 399 8.26 10.94 -19.62
N TYR A 400 7.44 11.24 -18.63
CA TYR A 400 7.75 11.00 -17.23
C TYR A 400 7.93 9.51 -16.95
N LEU A 401 6.93 8.69 -17.29
CA LEU A 401 6.98 7.25 -17.08
C LEU A 401 8.10 6.59 -17.89
N ALA A 402 8.32 7.01 -19.14
CA ALA A 402 9.44 6.54 -19.95
C ALA A 402 10.81 6.90 -19.35
N PHE A 403 10.94 8.10 -18.75
CA PHE A 403 12.17 8.49 -18.06
C PHE A 403 12.41 7.60 -16.84
N LEU A 404 11.39 7.31 -16.02
CA LEU A 404 11.54 6.39 -14.89
C LEU A 404 11.94 4.99 -15.37
N ALA A 405 11.27 4.47 -16.40
CA ALA A 405 11.55 3.15 -16.96
C ALA A 405 12.99 3.01 -17.47
N ALA A 406 13.51 4.04 -18.15
CA ALA A 406 14.90 4.08 -18.60
C ALA A 406 15.94 4.03 -17.45
N HIS A 407 15.51 4.24 -16.20
CA HIS A 407 16.35 4.25 -15.01
C HIS A 407 16.03 3.10 -14.03
N GLY A 408 15.36 2.06 -14.51
CA GLY A 408 15.12 0.82 -13.74
C GLY A 408 13.83 0.81 -12.92
N TYR A 409 12.89 1.71 -13.19
CA TYR A 409 11.54 1.58 -12.67
C TYR A 409 10.71 0.66 -13.58
N HIS A 410 10.06 -0.35 -13.02
CA HIS A 410 9.19 -1.25 -13.79
C HIS A 410 7.77 -0.68 -13.79
N LEU A 411 7.25 -0.35 -14.98
CA LEU A 411 5.89 0.16 -15.12
C LEU A 411 4.88 -0.96 -14.82
N SER A 412 3.91 -0.68 -13.96
CA SER A 412 2.73 -1.52 -13.80
C SER A 412 1.81 -1.43 -15.02
N PRO A 413 0.90 -2.41 -15.24
CA PRO A 413 -0.03 -2.38 -16.37
C PRO A 413 -0.82 -1.07 -16.51
N VAL A 414 -1.29 -0.49 -15.40
CA VAL A 414 -2.05 0.77 -15.43
C VAL A 414 -1.16 1.98 -15.81
N GLU A 415 0.13 1.93 -15.48
CA GLU A 415 1.09 2.95 -15.90
C GLU A 415 1.50 2.80 -17.36
N GLU A 416 1.61 1.58 -17.87
CA GLU A 416 1.80 1.35 -19.30
C GLU A 416 0.63 1.91 -20.12
N VAL A 417 -0.60 1.83 -19.59
CA VAL A 417 -1.76 2.51 -20.20
C VAL A 417 -1.60 4.02 -20.14
N MET A 418 -1.22 4.59 -18.99
CA MET A 418 -0.94 6.03 -18.86
C MET A 418 0.18 6.51 -19.79
N ALA A 419 1.15 5.65 -20.07
CA ALA A 419 2.27 5.90 -20.99
C ALA A 419 1.88 5.72 -22.47
N GLY A 420 0.68 5.19 -22.75
CA GLY A 420 0.20 4.91 -24.11
C GLY A 420 0.85 3.69 -24.75
N THR A 421 1.46 2.80 -23.96
CA THR A 421 2.15 1.58 -24.43
C THR A 421 1.33 0.31 -24.25
N ARG A 422 0.21 0.37 -23.54
CA ARG A 422 -0.73 -0.74 -23.33
C ARG A 422 -2.17 -0.28 -23.54
N ASP A 423 -3.02 -1.17 -24.04
CA ASP A 423 -4.46 -0.97 -24.11
C ASP A 423 -5.12 -1.25 -22.74
N ILE A 424 -6.01 -0.38 -22.30
CA ILE A 424 -6.71 -0.51 -21.02
C ILE A 424 -7.50 -1.82 -20.90
N ASP A 425 -8.01 -2.36 -22.01
CA ASP A 425 -8.80 -3.58 -22.03
C ASP A 425 -7.95 -4.85 -21.86
N THR A 426 -6.62 -4.71 -21.87
CA THR A 426 -5.66 -5.82 -21.65
C THR A 426 -5.09 -5.85 -20.24
N VAL A 427 -5.51 -4.92 -19.38
CA VAL A 427 -5.15 -4.95 -17.96
C VAL A 427 -6.00 -6.03 -17.31
N ASP A 428 -5.33 -7.09 -16.83
CA ASP A 428 -5.96 -8.08 -15.95
C ASP A 428 -6.56 -7.36 -14.75
N LEU A 429 -7.82 -7.62 -14.39
CA LEU A 429 -8.51 -6.94 -13.29
C LEU A 429 -8.82 -7.89 -12.12
N ASP A 430 -8.48 -9.16 -12.27
CA ASP A 430 -8.65 -10.17 -11.24
C ASP A 430 -7.48 -10.17 -10.25
#